data_AF-A0A934AUW7-F1
#
_entry.id   AF-A0A934AUW7-F1
#
_cell.length_a   1.000
_cell.length_b   1.000
_cell.length_c   1.000
_cell.angle_alpha   90.00
_cell.angle_beta   90.00
_cell.angle_gamma   90.00
#
_symmetry.space_group_name_H-M   'P 1'
#
loop_
_entity.id
_entity.type
_entity.pdbx_description
1 polymer ?
#
loop_
_entity_poly.entity_id
_entity_poly.type
_entity_poly.pdbx_seq_one_letter_code
_entity_poly.pdbx_strand_id
1 'polypeptide(L)'
;MSTLLSSGVVLFTSVLLMLALLIMGRNLYIAILSQPHFHRNILIVGTGMAAKTIARTLTENGNGMYHIVGFVDDDPAKIGSEVQVRDTCSDAATVGQGSEASYRNVGIPLRVLGDHCALPNLITGHSVSTLVVAITHQVSSELLQALMDCLESGVEILPMPLLYERLTGRVPVEYIGNNWCVAMPVNHPGTRKIWPIVKRAFDLTSASLGLICLGIAFPLIALAIYLDSPGPIFYTQERVGKGGRTFRLYKFRSMRPGAENGKAIWASKNDERVTRVGYILRKTHIDEFPQFLNIIKGEMSAVGPRPERPEFVNELTREIPFYRVRHAVKPGMAGWGLVKQGYGSSKEDALLKLQYDLYYIKHQSLWLDIVILFKTIVDTLTFRGR
;
A
#
# COMPACT_ATOMS: atom_id res chain seq x y z
N MET A 1 33.16 -41.52 -1.25
CA MET A 1 31.78 -41.44 -1.81
C MET A 1 30.70 -41.51 -0.74
N SER A 2 30.89 -42.26 0.35
CA SER A 2 29.93 -42.39 1.47
C SER A 2 29.71 -41.11 2.31
N THR A 3 30.72 -40.24 2.45
CA THR A 3 30.66 -39.01 3.25
C THR A 3 29.90 -37.85 2.60
N LEU A 4 29.80 -37.83 1.26
CA LEU A 4 29.02 -36.83 0.52
C LEU A 4 27.51 -37.14 0.56
N LEU A 5 27.16 -38.43 0.50
CA LEU A 5 25.77 -38.90 0.64
C LEU A 5 25.22 -38.63 2.05
N SER A 6 26.02 -38.83 3.11
CA SER A 6 25.59 -38.53 4.49
C SER A 6 25.35 -37.05 4.72
N SER A 7 26.22 -36.17 4.18
CA SER A 7 26.09 -34.72 4.32
C SER A 7 24.87 -34.17 3.58
N GLY A 8 24.55 -34.72 2.40
CA GLY A 8 23.34 -34.36 1.65
C GLY A 8 22.05 -34.73 2.39
N VAL A 9 22.02 -35.91 3.03
CA VAL A 9 20.86 -36.37 3.82
C VAL A 9 20.67 -35.53 5.08
N VAL A 10 21.74 -35.14 5.77
CA VAL A 10 21.67 -34.25 6.94
C VAL A 10 21.16 -32.86 6.55
N LEU A 11 21.66 -32.30 5.44
CA LEU A 11 21.19 -31.00 4.95
C LEU A 11 19.72 -31.04 4.51
N PHE A 12 19.29 -32.10 3.86
CA PHE A 12 17.90 -32.28 3.45
C PHE A 12 16.96 -32.43 4.66
N THR A 13 17.31 -33.28 5.63
CA THR A 13 16.48 -33.53 6.83
C THR A 13 16.39 -32.31 7.74
N SER A 14 17.49 -31.55 7.90
CA SER A 14 17.49 -30.28 8.65
C SER A 14 16.62 -29.21 8.00
N VAL A 15 16.66 -29.06 6.67
CA VAL A 15 15.77 -28.14 5.94
C VAL A 15 14.30 -28.53 6.10
N LEU A 16 13.99 -29.82 6.02
CA LEU A 16 12.64 -30.34 6.14
C LEU A 16 12.09 -30.15 7.57
N LEU A 17 12.92 -30.37 8.58
CA LEU A 17 12.60 -30.09 9.98
C LEU A 17 12.37 -28.58 10.22
N MET A 18 13.21 -27.71 9.65
CA MET A 18 13.03 -26.26 9.75
C MET A 18 11.70 -25.82 9.14
N LEU A 19 11.35 -26.32 7.95
CA LEU A 19 10.05 -26.07 7.32
C LEU A 19 8.88 -26.56 8.18
N ALA A 20 8.99 -27.76 8.74
CA ALA A 20 7.96 -28.32 9.62
C ALA A 20 7.76 -27.45 10.88
N LEU A 21 8.84 -27.00 11.51
CA LEU A 21 8.79 -26.10 12.68
C LEU A 21 8.21 -24.73 12.32
N LEU A 22 8.51 -24.18 11.15
CA LEU A 22 7.91 -22.92 10.67
C LEU A 22 6.40 -23.06 10.43
N ILE A 23 5.97 -24.17 9.83
CA ILE A 23 4.54 -24.45 9.60
C ILE A 23 3.83 -24.67 10.94
N MET A 24 4.40 -25.47 11.83
CA MET A 24 3.85 -25.73 13.15
C MET A 24 3.78 -24.45 13.99
N GLY A 25 4.84 -23.64 13.98
CA GLY A 25 4.88 -22.34 14.66
C GLY A 25 3.85 -21.36 14.11
N ARG A 26 3.66 -21.31 12.78
CA ARG A 26 2.59 -20.52 12.15
C ARG A 26 1.21 -20.99 12.57
N ASN A 27 0.96 -22.29 12.56
CA ASN A 27 -0.34 -22.86 12.95
C ASN A 27 -0.62 -22.62 14.44
N LEU A 28 0.39 -22.78 15.29
CA LEU A 28 0.31 -22.50 16.71
C LEU A 28 0.05 -21.01 16.97
N TYR A 29 0.75 -20.12 16.26
CA TYR A 29 0.53 -18.68 16.33
C TYR A 29 -0.91 -18.30 15.94
N ILE A 30 -1.42 -18.85 14.84
CA ILE A 30 -2.81 -18.65 14.41
C ILE A 30 -3.78 -19.20 15.47
N ALA A 31 -3.55 -20.42 15.97
CA ALA A 31 -4.41 -21.04 16.97
C ALA A 31 -4.46 -20.27 18.29
N ILE A 32 -3.32 -19.73 18.74
CA ILE A 32 -3.23 -18.89 19.95
C ILE A 32 -3.98 -17.57 19.72
N LEU A 33 -3.71 -16.85 18.63
CA LEU A 33 -4.33 -15.55 18.37
C LEU A 33 -5.78 -15.62 17.91
N SER A 34 -6.27 -16.80 17.48
CA SER A 34 -7.67 -17.03 17.18
C SER A 34 -8.50 -17.35 18.43
N GLN A 35 -7.88 -17.42 19.61
CA GLN A 35 -8.64 -17.57 20.85
C GLN A 35 -9.45 -16.29 21.15
N PRO A 36 -10.67 -16.42 21.70
CA PRO A 36 -11.54 -15.27 22.02
C PRO A 36 -10.89 -14.22 22.92
N HIS A 37 -9.91 -14.60 23.74
CA HIS A 37 -9.16 -13.70 24.62
C HIS A 37 -8.32 -12.65 23.87
N PHE A 38 -7.99 -12.89 22.60
CA PHE A 38 -7.24 -11.92 21.78
C PHE A 38 -8.16 -11.02 20.94
N HIS A 39 -9.48 -11.19 21.04
CA HIS A 39 -10.43 -10.31 20.39
C HIS A 39 -10.46 -8.96 21.12
N ARG A 40 -10.36 -7.88 20.35
CA ARG A 40 -10.46 -6.52 20.87
C ARG A 40 -11.86 -6.00 20.66
N ASN A 41 -12.57 -5.72 21.75
CA ASN A 41 -13.85 -5.03 21.72
C ASN A 41 -13.58 -3.55 21.41
N ILE A 42 -14.11 -3.11 20.27
CA ILE A 42 -13.95 -1.76 19.75
C ILE A 42 -15.26 -1.00 19.92
N LEU A 43 -15.15 0.23 20.41
CA LEU A 43 -16.20 1.22 20.37
C LEU A 43 -15.75 2.39 19.47
N ILE A 44 -16.60 2.81 18.53
CA ILE A 44 -16.27 3.86 17.56
C ILE A 44 -16.95 5.16 17.96
N VAL A 45 -16.18 6.23 18.14
CA VAL A 45 -16.68 7.56 18.45
C VAL A 45 -16.90 8.35 17.16
N GLY A 46 -18.13 8.81 16.96
CA GLY A 46 -18.66 9.46 15.77
C GLY A 46 -19.45 8.50 14.88
N THR A 47 -20.42 9.05 14.14
CA THR A 47 -21.27 8.32 13.15
C THR A 47 -21.08 8.79 11.71
N GLY A 48 -20.13 9.71 11.48
CA GLY A 48 -19.87 10.27 10.15
C GLY A 48 -19.30 9.26 9.15
N MET A 49 -19.01 9.73 7.94
CA MET A 49 -18.42 8.90 6.87
C MET A 49 -17.12 8.21 7.30
N ALA A 50 -16.28 8.89 8.08
CA ALA A 50 -15.05 8.31 8.60
C ALA A 50 -15.32 7.07 9.51
N ALA A 51 -16.37 7.14 10.33
CA ALA A 51 -16.78 6.07 11.23
C ALA A 51 -17.34 4.86 10.46
N LYS A 52 -18.16 5.11 9.44
CA LYS A 52 -18.68 4.05 8.56
C LYS A 52 -17.55 3.35 7.80
N THR A 53 -16.62 4.12 7.24
CA THR A 53 -15.48 3.57 6.48
C THR A 53 -14.57 2.71 7.35
N ILE A 54 -14.28 3.12 8.58
CA ILE A 54 -13.45 2.29 9.48
C ILE A 54 -14.19 1.04 9.96
N ALA A 55 -15.50 1.13 10.23
CA ALA A 55 -16.31 -0.04 10.56
C ALA A 55 -16.32 -1.07 9.41
N ARG A 56 -16.48 -0.61 8.16
CA ARG A 56 -16.38 -1.46 6.96
C ARG A 56 -14.99 -2.08 6.85
N THR A 57 -13.95 -1.27 6.99
CA THR A 57 -12.55 -1.72 6.90
C THR A 57 -12.20 -2.73 8.00
N LEU A 58 -12.69 -2.55 9.22
CA LEU A 58 -12.51 -3.50 10.33
C LEU A 58 -13.19 -4.85 10.03
N THR A 59 -14.36 -4.81 9.38
CA THR A 59 -15.09 -6.02 9.01
C THR A 59 -14.39 -6.76 7.86
N GLU A 60 -13.86 -6.04 6.87
CA GLU A 60 -13.21 -6.61 5.69
C GLU A 60 -11.75 -7.05 5.95
N ASN A 61 -10.98 -6.26 6.69
CA ASN A 61 -9.53 -6.44 6.85
C ASN A 61 -9.10 -6.75 8.30
N GLY A 62 -10.03 -6.79 9.26
CA GLY A 62 -9.72 -7.02 10.66
C GLY A 62 -9.36 -8.45 11.03
N ASN A 63 -9.43 -9.40 10.08
CA ASN A 63 -9.12 -10.83 10.28
C ASN A 63 -9.85 -11.47 11.48
N GLY A 64 -11.03 -10.96 11.85
CA GLY A 64 -11.80 -11.44 13.00
C GLY A 64 -11.25 -11.04 14.38
N MET A 65 -10.13 -10.31 14.46
CA MET A 65 -9.53 -9.88 15.73
C MET A 65 -10.28 -8.72 16.39
N TYR A 66 -11.14 -8.03 15.66
CA TYR A 66 -11.86 -6.86 16.13
C TYR A 66 -13.35 -7.13 16.17
N HIS A 67 -13.95 -6.89 17.33
CA HIS A 67 -15.38 -6.98 17.54
C HIS A 67 -15.95 -5.58 17.78
N ILE A 68 -16.78 -5.10 16.87
CA ILE A 68 -17.36 -3.75 16.98
C ILE A 68 -18.57 -3.85 17.91
N VAL A 69 -18.48 -3.20 19.07
CA VAL A 69 -19.54 -3.17 20.08
C VAL A 69 -20.66 -2.20 19.66
N GLY A 70 -20.29 -1.04 19.10
CA GLY A 70 -21.24 -0.02 18.65
C GLY A 70 -20.59 1.31 18.36
N PHE A 71 -21.43 2.33 18.18
CA PHE A 71 -21.03 3.71 17.96
C PHE A 71 -21.37 4.58 19.19
N VAL A 72 -20.67 5.70 19.35
CA VAL A 72 -20.97 6.76 20.31
C VAL A 72 -21.03 8.08 19.57
N ASP A 73 -22.05 8.90 19.78
CA ASP A 73 -22.18 10.20 19.13
C ASP A 73 -22.84 11.19 20.10
N ASP A 74 -22.29 12.40 20.16
CA ASP A 74 -22.80 13.45 21.05
C ASP A 74 -24.07 14.13 20.49
N ASP A 75 -24.45 13.83 19.25
CA ASP A 75 -25.73 14.27 18.69
C ASP A 75 -26.89 13.46 19.31
N PRO A 76 -27.73 14.07 20.16
CA PRO A 76 -28.81 13.37 20.86
C PRO A 76 -29.84 12.78 19.89
N ALA A 77 -29.95 13.32 18.66
CA ALA A 77 -30.87 12.78 17.65
C ALA A 77 -30.42 11.41 17.10
N LYS A 78 -29.14 11.04 17.30
CA LYS A 78 -28.58 9.79 16.77
C LYS A 78 -28.49 8.68 17.81
N ILE A 79 -28.64 8.98 19.10
CA ILE A 79 -28.58 7.98 20.16
C ILE A 79 -29.70 6.95 19.97
N GLY A 80 -29.36 5.66 19.98
CA GLY A 80 -30.29 4.56 19.72
C GLY A 80 -30.58 4.29 18.23
N SER A 81 -30.10 5.13 17.30
CA SER A 81 -30.26 4.89 15.87
C SER A 81 -29.35 3.76 15.36
N GLU A 82 -29.80 3.08 14.31
CA GLU A 82 -29.01 2.05 13.62
C GLU A 82 -28.15 2.67 12.53
N VAL A 83 -26.84 2.38 12.58
CA VAL A 83 -25.87 2.83 11.59
C VAL A 83 -25.67 1.70 10.58
N GLN A 84 -26.14 1.90 9.36
CA GLN A 84 -25.85 0.98 8.26
C GLN A 84 -24.40 1.16 7.80
N VAL A 85 -23.61 0.09 7.92
CA VAL A 85 -22.18 0.05 7.55
C VAL A 85 -21.98 -0.33 6.07
N ARG A 86 -23.01 -0.90 5.42
CA ARG A 86 -23.04 -1.13 3.97
C ARG A 86 -24.11 -0.24 3.33
N ASP A 87 -23.69 0.68 2.48
CA ASP A 87 -24.56 1.30 1.49
C ASP A 87 -24.71 0.34 0.31
N THR A 88 -25.93 0.09 -0.16
CA THR A 88 -26.28 -0.89 -1.19
C THR A 88 -25.81 -0.54 -2.62
N CYS A 89 -24.94 0.45 -2.85
CA CYS A 89 -24.61 0.91 -4.20
C CYS A 89 -23.15 1.36 -4.35
N SER A 90 -22.26 0.51 -4.91
CA SER A 90 -21.30 0.86 -6.00
C SER A 90 -20.15 -0.15 -6.24
N ASP A 91 -19.84 -1.05 -5.30
CA ASP A 91 -18.56 -1.80 -5.40
C ASP A 91 -18.72 -3.25 -5.90
N ALA A 92 -19.45 -3.42 -7.00
CA ALA A 92 -19.60 -4.72 -7.66
C ALA A 92 -18.36 -5.17 -8.47
N ALA A 93 -17.24 -4.45 -8.41
CA ALA A 93 -16.06 -4.81 -9.18
C ALA A 93 -14.83 -4.98 -8.28
N THR A 94 -14.37 -6.23 -8.17
CA THR A 94 -13.03 -6.66 -7.72
C THR A 94 -12.91 -7.03 -6.24
N VAL A 95 -13.59 -8.10 -5.82
CA VAL A 95 -13.08 -8.97 -4.74
C VAL A 95 -12.93 -10.38 -5.32
N GLY A 96 -11.67 -10.79 -5.51
CA GLY A 96 -11.30 -12.14 -5.90
C GLY A 96 -11.72 -13.15 -4.84
N GLN A 97 -12.15 -14.32 -5.32
CA GLN A 97 -12.63 -15.46 -4.54
C GLN A 97 -11.67 -15.82 -3.39
N GLY A 98 -12.17 -15.72 -2.16
CA GLY A 98 -11.51 -16.18 -0.94
C GLY A 98 -12.54 -16.60 0.10
N SER A 99 -12.74 -17.93 0.22
CA SER A 99 -13.24 -18.69 1.39
C SER A 99 -14.35 -18.09 2.26
N GLU A 100 -15.57 -18.60 2.10
CA GLU A 100 -16.84 -18.29 2.80
C GLU A 100 -16.89 -18.49 4.34
N ALA A 101 -15.80 -18.83 5.02
CA ALA A 101 -15.85 -19.31 6.41
C ALA A 101 -15.51 -18.30 7.53
N SER A 102 -15.25 -17.02 7.23
CA SER A 102 -14.74 -16.05 8.24
C SER A 102 -15.69 -14.89 8.60
N TYR A 103 -16.94 -14.94 8.16
CA TYR A 103 -17.88 -13.80 8.21
C TYR A 103 -18.90 -13.90 9.36
N ARG A 104 -18.46 -13.90 10.63
CA ARG A 104 -19.41 -13.87 11.76
C ARG A 104 -20.02 -12.49 12.07
N ASN A 105 -19.53 -11.40 11.45
CA ASN A 105 -20.00 -10.03 11.71
C ASN A 105 -20.60 -9.32 10.47
N VAL A 106 -20.98 -10.06 9.43
CA VAL A 106 -21.57 -9.47 8.22
C VAL A 106 -23.07 -9.24 8.44
N GLY A 107 -23.44 -7.99 8.70
CA GLY A 107 -24.84 -7.54 8.64
C GLY A 107 -25.53 -7.24 9.98
N ILE A 108 -24.81 -7.11 11.09
CA ILE A 108 -25.42 -6.69 12.36
C ILE A 108 -25.67 -5.17 12.30
N PRO A 109 -26.90 -4.67 12.50
CA PRO A 109 -27.15 -3.25 12.65
C PRO A 109 -26.45 -2.77 13.93
N LEU A 110 -25.37 -2.02 13.75
CA LEU A 110 -24.65 -1.43 14.87
C LEU A 110 -25.39 -0.18 15.33
N ARG A 111 -25.63 -0.08 16.64
CA ARG A 111 -26.38 1.03 17.23
C ARG A 111 -25.44 2.07 17.82
N VAL A 112 -25.95 3.30 17.90
CA VAL A 112 -25.36 4.34 18.74
C VAL A 112 -25.78 4.08 20.18
N LEU A 113 -24.82 3.70 21.02
CA LEU A 113 -25.07 3.22 22.39
C LEU A 113 -25.22 4.35 23.41
N GLY A 114 -24.76 5.56 23.08
CA GLY A 114 -24.83 6.72 23.96
C GLY A 114 -23.99 7.89 23.46
N ASP A 115 -23.83 8.88 24.33
CA ASP A 115 -22.99 10.07 24.19
C ASP A 115 -21.63 9.89 24.90
N HIS A 116 -20.81 10.93 24.92
CA HIS A 116 -19.54 10.95 25.67
C HIS A 116 -19.70 10.66 27.18
N CYS A 117 -20.82 11.04 27.80
CA CYS A 117 -21.07 10.77 29.23
C CYS A 117 -21.24 9.27 29.50
N ALA A 118 -21.78 8.52 28.54
CA ALA A 118 -21.96 7.07 28.64
C ALA A 118 -20.66 6.27 28.43
N LEU A 119 -19.58 6.88 27.92
CA LEU A 119 -18.34 6.18 27.57
C LEU A 119 -17.76 5.33 28.72
N PRO A 120 -17.58 5.84 29.96
CA PRO A 120 -16.99 5.05 31.04
C PRO A 120 -17.82 3.81 31.41
N ASN A 121 -19.15 3.97 31.39
CA ASN A 121 -20.09 2.88 31.68
C ASN A 121 -20.08 1.82 30.57
N LEU A 122 -20.05 2.25 29.31
CA LEU A 122 -19.99 1.36 28.15
C LEU A 122 -18.68 0.57 28.09
N ILE A 123 -17.57 1.19 28.47
CA ILE A 123 -16.26 0.53 28.52
C ILE A 123 -16.28 -0.63 29.51
N THR A 124 -16.78 -0.38 30.72
CA THR A 124 -16.85 -1.38 31.78
C THR A 124 -17.88 -2.47 31.44
N GLY A 125 -19.06 -2.07 30.95
CA GLY A 125 -20.17 -2.98 30.65
C GLY A 125 -19.90 -3.92 29.48
N HIS A 126 -19.11 -3.49 28.49
CA HIS A 126 -18.80 -4.30 27.29
C HIS A 126 -17.34 -4.76 27.22
N SER A 127 -16.55 -4.55 28.28
CA SER A 127 -15.11 -4.89 28.29
C SER A 127 -14.37 -4.33 27.07
N VAL A 128 -14.60 -3.04 26.76
CA VAL A 128 -14.00 -2.36 25.60
C VAL A 128 -12.51 -2.15 25.84
N SER A 129 -11.68 -2.69 24.96
CA SER A 129 -10.21 -2.56 25.06
C SER A 129 -9.66 -1.43 24.20
N THR A 130 -10.43 -0.96 23.21
CA THR A 130 -9.96 0.00 22.22
C THR A 130 -11.08 0.94 21.80
N LEU A 131 -10.79 2.24 21.84
CA LEU A 131 -11.69 3.29 21.40
C LEU A 131 -11.18 3.89 20.09
N VAL A 132 -12.01 3.91 19.06
CA VAL A 132 -11.64 4.47 17.75
C VAL A 132 -12.29 5.83 17.57
N VAL A 133 -11.47 6.88 17.52
CA VAL A 133 -11.95 8.25 17.35
C VAL A 133 -12.05 8.56 15.85
N ALA A 134 -13.28 8.61 15.34
CA ALA A 134 -13.59 8.82 13.92
C ALA A 134 -14.26 10.17 13.67
N ILE A 135 -13.82 11.21 14.38
CA ILE A 135 -14.31 12.58 14.26
C ILE A 135 -13.37 13.37 13.35
N THR A 136 -13.92 13.99 12.31
CA THR A 136 -13.19 14.81 11.34
C THR A 136 -13.15 16.31 11.68
N HIS A 137 -13.94 16.73 12.68
CA HIS A 137 -14.05 18.12 13.14
C HIS A 137 -13.36 18.31 14.51
N GLN A 138 -13.45 19.52 15.07
CA GLN A 138 -12.92 19.80 16.40
C GLN A 138 -13.61 18.92 17.44
N VAL A 139 -12.81 18.28 18.29
CA VAL A 139 -13.27 17.50 19.44
C VAL A 139 -13.72 18.48 20.52
N SER A 140 -14.93 18.31 21.05
CA SER A 140 -15.45 19.12 22.16
C SER A 140 -14.59 18.93 23.42
N SER A 141 -14.55 19.93 24.30
CA SER A 141 -13.79 19.86 25.56
C SER A 141 -14.27 18.68 26.42
N GLU A 142 -15.57 18.44 26.40
CA GLU A 142 -16.26 17.42 27.19
C GLU A 142 -15.92 16.02 26.68
N LEU A 143 -15.94 15.82 25.37
CA LEU A 143 -15.51 14.56 24.77
C LEU A 143 -14.02 14.32 25.01
N LEU A 144 -13.18 15.35 24.90
CA LEU A 144 -11.74 15.20 25.17
C LEU A 144 -11.48 14.74 26.61
N GLN A 145 -12.21 15.29 27.59
CA GLN A 145 -12.11 14.84 28.99
C GLN A 145 -12.54 13.38 29.13
N ALA A 146 -13.70 13.00 28.57
CA ALA A 146 -14.16 11.62 28.58
C ALA A 146 -13.14 10.66 27.94
N LEU A 147 -12.50 11.06 26.83
CA LEU A 147 -11.41 10.31 26.21
C LEU A 147 -10.23 10.13 27.17
N MET A 148 -9.82 11.18 27.88
CA MET A 148 -8.71 11.08 28.85
C MET A 148 -9.05 10.12 30.01
N ASP A 149 -10.27 10.18 30.54
CA ASP A 149 -10.73 9.25 31.59
C ASP A 149 -10.68 7.79 31.13
N CYS A 150 -11.03 7.54 29.86
CA CYS A 150 -10.93 6.22 29.24
C CYS A 150 -9.48 5.76 29.11
N LEU A 151 -8.58 6.67 28.73
CA LEU A 151 -7.14 6.37 28.60
C LEU A 151 -6.54 6.01 29.97
N GLU A 152 -6.90 6.73 31.02
CA GLU A 152 -6.47 6.46 32.41
C GLU A 152 -6.98 5.10 32.90
N SER A 153 -8.13 4.66 32.41
CA SER A 153 -8.70 3.33 32.66
C SER A 153 -8.01 2.20 31.88
N GLY A 154 -6.98 2.51 31.09
CA GLY A 154 -6.18 1.54 30.33
C GLY A 154 -6.74 1.19 28.95
N VAL A 155 -7.72 1.94 28.44
CA VAL A 155 -8.27 1.73 27.09
C VAL A 155 -7.36 2.37 26.04
N GLU A 156 -7.03 1.62 24.98
CA GLU A 156 -6.23 2.16 23.87
C GLU A 156 -7.08 3.12 23.01
N ILE A 157 -6.67 4.38 22.89
CA ILE A 157 -7.35 5.36 22.03
C ILE A 157 -6.63 5.45 20.69
N LEU A 158 -7.34 5.13 19.62
CA LEU A 158 -6.81 5.13 18.26
C LEU A 158 -7.57 6.11 17.36
N PRO A 159 -6.89 7.10 16.78
CA PRO A 159 -7.48 7.88 15.70
C PRO A 159 -7.81 6.99 14.50
N MET A 160 -9.00 7.19 13.91
CA MET A 160 -9.44 6.45 12.73
C MET A 160 -8.38 6.40 11.62
N PRO A 161 -7.69 7.50 11.24
CA PRO A 161 -6.72 7.44 10.16
C PRO A 161 -5.55 6.50 10.44
N LEU A 162 -5.09 6.42 11.69
CA LEU A 162 -3.99 5.55 12.09
C LEU A 162 -4.41 4.08 12.05
N LEU A 163 -5.62 3.77 12.50
CA LEU A 163 -6.16 2.41 12.44
C LEU A 163 -6.39 1.98 10.97
N TYR A 164 -6.95 2.87 10.15
CA TYR A 164 -7.13 2.64 8.72
C TYR A 164 -5.80 2.32 8.02
N GLU A 165 -4.74 3.10 8.31
CA GLU A 165 -3.39 2.86 7.80
C GLU A 165 -2.83 1.49 8.21
N ARG A 166 -3.02 1.08 9.48
CA ARG A 166 -2.56 -0.23 9.97
C ARG A 166 -3.27 -1.38 9.27
N LEU A 167 -4.58 -1.26 9.03
CA LEU A 167 -5.39 -2.33 8.44
C LEU A 167 -5.22 -2.45 6.93
N THR A 168 -5.13 -1.32 6.22
CA THR A 168 -5.18 -1.29 4.75
C THR A 168 -3.80 -1.10 4.12
N GLY A 169 -2.85 -0.54 4.86
CA GLY A 169 -1.59 -0.04 4.29
C GLY A 169 -1.81 1.16 3.38
N ARG A 170 -2.85 1.98 3.61
CA ARG A 170 -3.23 3.17 2.83
C ARG A 170 -3.44 4.36 3.75
N VAL A 171 -3.08 5.56 3.30
CA VAL A 171 -3.42 6.80 4.02
C VAL A 171 -4.80 7.30 3.57
N PRO A 172 -5.76 7.53 4.48
CA PRO A 172 -7.13 7.90 4.12
C PRO A 172 -7.26 9.39 3.74
N VAL A 173 -6.74 9.76 2.57
CA VAL A 173 -6.64 11.17 2.11
C VAL A 173 -7.97 11.92 2.17
N GLU A 174 -9.09 11.24 1.88
CA GLU A 174 -10.44 11.82 1.87
C GLU A 174 -10.94 12.28 3.25
N TYR A 175 -10.47 11.64 4.32
CA TYR A 175 -10.98 11.88 5.68
C TYR A 175 -10.05 12.77 6.53
N ILE A 176 -8.92 13.20 5.96
CA ILE A 176 -7.91 13.96 6.70
C ILE A 176 -8.27 15.44 6.80
N GLY A 177 -9.13 15.96 5.90
CA GLY A 177 -9.59 17.35 5.93
C GLY A 177 -8.43 18.34 6.08
N ASN A 178 -8.48 19.19 7.11
CA ASN A 178 -7.42 20.16 7.44
C ASN A 178 -6.34 19.62 8.40
N ASN A 179 -6.46 18.38 8.88
CA ASN A 179 -5.53 17.75 9.81
C ASN A 179 -4.29 17.20 9.07
N TRP A 180 -3.56 18.11 8.41
CA TRP A 180 -2.38 17.82 7.62
C TRP A 180 -1.34 16.97 8.36
N CYS A 181 -1.23 17.08 9.70
CA CYS A 181 -0.32 16.30 10.53
C CYS A 181 -0.51 14.78 10.39
N VAL A 182 -1.72 14.34 10.02
CA VAL A 182 -2.08 12.93 9.89
C VAL A 182 -1.71 12.41 8.50
N ALA A 183 -1.94 13.20 7.44
CA ALA A 183 -1.56 12.90 6.06
C ALA A 183 -0.06 13.06 5.82
N MET A 184 0.56 14.06 6.45
CA MET A 184 1.94 14.40 6.23
C MET A 184 2.84 13.53 7.10
N PRO A 185 3.94 13.01 6.55
CA PRO A 185 4.93 12.28 7.33
C PRO A 185 5.73 13.28 8.19
N VAL A 186 5.16 13.72 9.32
CA VAL A 186 5.82 14.68 10.24
C VAL A 186 7.17 14.12 10.72
N ASN A 187 7.27 12.80 10.90
CA ASN A 187 8.49 12.06 11.18
C ASN A 187 8.97 11.25 9.96
N HIS A 188 9.06 11.89 8.80
CA HIS A 188 9.54 11.26 7.57
C HIS A 188 10.93 10.62 7.77
N PRO A 189 11.13 9.32 7.52
CA PRO A 189 12.44 8.67 7.73
C PRO A 189 13.59 9.38 7.01
N GLY A 190 13.35 10.03 5.87
CA GLY A 190 14.34 10.85 5.17
C GLY A 190 14.68 12.21 5.80
N THR A 191 14.05 12.62 6.91
CA THR A 191 14.56 13.71 7.76
C THR A 191 15.59 13.21 8.77
N ARG A 192 15.68 11.90 9.01
CA ARG A 192 16.74 11.29 9.83
C ARG A 192 18.06 11.33 9.06
N LYS A 193 19.14 11.78 9.69
CA LYS A 193 20.45 11.96 9.02
C LYS A 193 21.00 10.68 8.38
N ILE A 194 20.78 9.52 8.99
CA ILE A 194 21.38 8.24 8.58
C ILE A 194 20.57 7.55 7.47
N TRP A 195 19.25 7.69 7.46
CA TRP A 195 18.37 6.95 6.56
C TRP A 195 18.66 7.18 5.07
N PRO A 196 18.85 8.42 4.57
CA PRO A 196 19.19 8.66 3.17
C PRO A 196 20.48 7.96 2.72
N ILE A 197 21.45 7.80 3.62
CA ILE A 197 22.72 7.11 3.34
C ILE A 197 22.47 5.62 3.18
N VAL A 198 21.78 5.01 4.14
CA VAL A 198 21.39 3.59 4.10
C VAL A 198 20.57 3.28 2.85
N LYS A 199 19.57 4.11 2.58
CA LYS A 199 18.71 3.99 1.39
C LYS A 199 19.54 4.10 0.10
N ARG A 200 20.50 5.04 0.05
CA ARG A 200 21.38 5.21 -1.12
C ARG A 200 22.29 4.01 -1.33
N ALA A 201 22.87 3.45 -0.27
CA ALA A 201 23.70 2.25 -0.37
C ALA A 201 22.89 1.05 -0.90
N PHE A 202 21.67 0.87 -0.40
CA PHE A 202 20.73 -0.14 -0.91
C PHE A 202 20.39 0.07 -2.40
N ASP A 203 20.08 1.30 -2.78
CA ASP A 203 19.77 1.67 -4.17
C ASP A 203 20.96 1.40 -5.11
N LEU A 204 22.18 1.74 -4.70
CA LEU A 204 23.39 1.48 -5.50
C LEU A 204 23.68 -0.02 -5.62
N THR A 205 23.52 -0.78 -4.55
CA THR A 205 23.75 -2.23 -4.53
C THR A 205 22.75 -2.93 -5.46
N SER A 206 21.47 -2.64 -5.29
CA SER A 206 20.39 -3.22 -6.12
C SER A 206 20.51 -2.82 -7.59
N ALA A 207 20.86 -1.55 -7.88
CA ALA A 207 21.07 -1.10 -9.25
C ALA A 207 22.32 -1.70 -9.90
N SER A 208 23.40 -1.88 -9.15
CA SER A 208 24.62 -2.52 -9.68
C SER A 208 24.34 -3.97 -10.07
N LEU A 209 23.64 -4.72 -9.22
CA LEU A 209 23.21 -6.08 -9.55
C LEU A 209 22.31 -6.12 -10.78
N GLY A 210 21.33 -5.22 -10.85
CA GLY A 210 20.44 -5.08 -12.00
C GLY A 210 21.18 -4.75 -13.31
N LEU A 211 22.19 -3.87 -13.26
CA LEU A 211 23.01 -3.51 -14.42
C LEU A 211 23.93 -4.65 -14.87
N ILE A 212 24.46 -5.47 -13.96
CA ILE A 212 25.23 -6.67 -14.32
C ILE A 212 24.33 -7.65 -15.09
N CYS A 213 23.12 -7.94 -14.57
CA CYS A 213 22.14 -8.77 -15.26
C CYS A 213 21.75 -8.19 -16.62
N LEU A 214 21.55 -6.87 -16.69
CA LEU A 214 21.28 -6.16 -17.94
C LEU A 214 22.44 -6.29 -18.92
N GLY A 215 23.69 -6.11 -18.49
CA GLY A 215 24.87 -6.20 -19.34
C GLY A 215 25.02 -7.57 -20.02
N ILE A 216 24.69 -8.64 -19.30
CA ILE A 216 24.70 -10.01 -19.84
C ILE A 216 23.58 -10.19 -20.88
N ALA A 217 22.36 -9.71 -20.57
CA ALA A 217 21.20 -9.90 -21.45
C ALA A 217 21.11 -8.88 -22.61
N PHE A 218 21.85 -7.75 -22.52
CA PHE A 218 21.70 -6.60 -23.39
C PHE A 218 21.91 -6.92 -24.88
N PRO A 219 22.97 -7.64 -25.31
CA PRO A 219 23.18 -7.93 -26.73
C PRO A 219 22.00 -8.71 -27.36
N LEU A 220 21.44 -9.66 -26.61
CA LEU A 220 20.30 -10.46 -27.06
C LEU A 220 19.02 -9.63 -27.16
N ILE A 221 18.76 -8.80 -26.14
CA ILE A 221 17.59 -7.91 -26.10
C ILE A 221 17.68 -6.86 -27.23
N ALA A 222 18.85 -6.24 -27.38
CA ALA A 222 19.10 -5.23 -28.41
C ALA A 222 18.89 -5.79 -29.81
N LEU A 223 19.42 -7.00 -30.09
CA LEU A 223 19.24 -7.68 -31.36
C LEU A 223 17.76 -8.01 -31.60
N ALA A 224 17.06 -8.55 -30.61
CA ALA A 224 15.63 -8.88 -30.73
C ALA A 224 14.79 -7.63 -31.04
N ILE A 225 15.03 -6.50 -30.35
CA ILE A 225 14.33 -5.23 -30.61
C ILE A 225 14.64 -4.72 -32.01
N TYR A 226 15.89 -4.79 -32.44
CA TYR A 226 16.32 -4.29 -33.75
C TYR A 226 15.71 -5.09 -34.91
N LEU A 227 15.64 -6.42 -34.79
CA LEU A 227 15.02 -7.30 -35.78
C LEU A 227 13.50 -7.16 -35.85
N ASP A 228 12.84 -6.90 -34.72
CA ASP A 228 11.36 -6.76 -34.66
C ASP A 228 10.87 -5.41 -35.18
N SER A 229 11.63 -4.33 -34.97
CA SER A 229 11.32 -3.00 -35.50
C SER A 229 12.61 -2.20 -35.71
N PRO A 230 12.91 -1.69 -36.92
CA PRO A 230 14.09 -0.83 -37.12
C PRO A 230 14.00 0.46 -36.29
N GLY A 231 15.15 1.00 -35.88
CA GLY A 231 15.28 2.27 -35.13
C GLY A 231 15.94 2.14 -33.75
N PRO A 232 15.82 3.14 -32.86
CA PRO A 232 16.58 3.19 -31.60
C PRO A 232 16.12 2.12 -30.59
N ILE A 233 17.10 1.45 -29.94
CA ILE A 233 16.85 0.41 -28.94
C ILE A 233 16.23 0.98 -27.66
N PHE A 234 16.65 2.18 -27.26
CA PHE A 234 16.18 2.86 -26.07
C PHE A 234 15.05 3.83 -26.39
N TYR A 235 14.09 3.92 -25.46
CA TYR A 235 13.08 4.95 -25.42
C TYR A 235 13.29 5.81 -24.17
N THR A 236 13.17 7.12 -24.32
CA THR A 236 13.32 8.08 -23.21
C THR A 236 12.10 8.95 -23.07
N GLN A 237 11.68 9.22 -21.85
CA GLN A 237 10.53 10.08 -21.55
C GLN A 237 10.80 10.97 -20.35
N GLU A 238 10.31 12.20 -20.38
CA GLU A 238 10.37 13.09 -19.22
C GLU A 238 9.39 12.65 -18.14
N ARG A 239 9.87 12.66 -16.90
CA ARG A 239 9.11 12.27 -15.72
C ARG A 239 9.43 13.18 -14.56
N VAL A 240 8.50 13.28 -13.61
CA VAL A 240 8.67 14.08 -12.38
C VAL A 240 9.29 13.22 -11.28
N GLY A 241 10.36 13.72 -10.68
CA GLY A 241 11.10 13.09 -9.60
C GLY A 241 11.02 13.86 -8.28
N LYS A 242 12.02 13.64 -7.42
CA LYS A 242 12.08 14.25 -6.08
C LYS A 242 12.06 15.78 -6.17
N GLY A 243 11.22 16.41 -5.35
CA GLY A 243 11.06 17.86 -5.29
C GLY A 243 10.37 18.45 -6.51
N GLY A 244 9.70 17.64 -7.32
CA GLY A 244 9.03 18.09 -8.55
C GLY A 244 10.00 18.33 -9.73
N ARG A 245 11.28 17.98 -9.60
CA ARG A 245 12.28 18.13 -10.66
C ARG A 245 12.05 17.10 -11.75
N THR A 246 12.11 17.51 -13.01
CA THR A 246 12.00 16.59 -14.14
C THR A 246 13.31 15.87 -14.42
N PHE A 247 13.23 14.63 -14.90
CA PHE A 247 14.38 13.84 -15.34
C PHE A 247 13.99 12.95 -16.53
N ARG A 248 15.00 12.45 -17.25
CA ARG A 248 14.79 11.56 -18.40
C ARG A 248 14.81 10.10 -17.95
N LEU A 249 13.66 9.44 -18.00
CA LEU A 249 13.51 8.02 -17.72
C LEU A 249 14.01 7.17 -18.90
N TYR A 250 14.85 6.18 -18.65
CA TYR A 250 15.33 5.24 -19.68
C TYR A 250 14.52 3.93 -19.67
N LYS A 251 14.11 3.46 -20.85
CA LYS A 251 13.49 2.14 -21.05
C LYS A 251 13.96 1.51 -22.35
N PHE A 252 13.77 0.21 -22.49
CA PHE A 252 13.80 -0.39 -23.82
C PHE A 252 12.56 0.00 -24.61
N ARG A 253 12.75 0.16 -25.93
CA ARG A 253 11.64 0.41 -26.83
C ARG A 253 10.78 -0.85 -26.95
N SER A 254 9.51 -0.72 -26.54
CA SER A 254 8.51 -1.78 -26.62
C SER A 254 7.32 -1.43 -27.54
N MET A 255 7.32 -0.22 -28.12
CA MET A 255 6.30 0.26 -29.05
C MET A 255 6.92 0.69 -30.38
N ARG A 256 6.10 0.71 -31.44
CA ARG A 256 6.51 1.21 -32.76
C ARG A 256 6.92 2.69 -32.69
N PRO A 257 7.93 3.14 -33.45
CA PRO A 257 8.27 4.56 -33.55
C PRO A 257 7.06 5.41 -33.96
N GLY A 258 6.88 6.57 -33.32
CA GLY A 258 5.76 7.48 -33.65
C GLY A 258 4.41 7.10 -33.03
N ALA A 259 4.32 6.02 -32.26
CA ALA A 259 3.10 5.49 -31.63
C ALA A 259 2.25 6.53 -30.83
N GLU A 260 2.85 7.60 -30.31
CA GLU A 260 2.12 8.58 -29.48
C GLU A 260 1.69 9.85 -30.25
N ASN A 261 2.08 10.05 -31.51
CA ASN A 261 1.81 11.29 -32.28
C ASN A 261 2.00 12.60 -31.47
N GLY A 262 2.93 12.59 -30.49
CA GLY A 262 3.20 13.72 -29.60
C GLY A 262 2.22 13.95 -28.45
N LYS A 263 1.18 13.13 -28.24
CA LYS A 263 0.21 13.28 -27.15
C LYS A 263 0.45 12.32 -26.00
N ALA A 264 0.25 12.81 -24.77
CA ALA A 264 0.29 11.98 -23.56
C ALA A 264 -0.96 11.10 -23.46
N ILE A 265 -0.81 9.81 -23.73
CA ILE A 265 -1.91 8.84 -23.66
C ILE A 265 -1.59 7.78 -22.60
N TRP A 266 -2.55 7.46 -21.75
CA TRP A 266 -2.44 6.34 -20.81
C TRP A 266 -2.34 5.03 -21.59
N ALA A 267 -1.48 4.11 -21.15
CA ALA A 267 -1.37 2.81 -21.79
C ALA A 267 -2.64 1.98 -21.53
N SER A 268 -3.31 1.54 -22.60
CA SER A 268 -4.47 0.63 -22.52
C SER A 268 -4.03 -0.84 -22.46
N LYS A 269 -4.95 -1.72 -22.04
CA LYS A 269 -4.77 -3.17 -22.09
C LYS A 269 -4.86 -3.61 -23.56
N ASN A 270 -3.89 -4.40 -24.04
CA ASN A 270 -3.72 -4.79 -25.46
C ASN A 270 -3.57 -3.62 -26.44
N ASP A 271 -2.61 -2.76 -26.15
CA ASP A 271 -2.25 -1.62 -27.01
C ASP A 271 -1.64 -2.09 -28.35
N GLU A 272 -2.31 -1.81 -29.47
CA GLU A 272 -1.89 -2.17 -30.84
C GLU A 272 -0.52 -1.61 -31.24
N ARG A 273 -0.03 -0.61 -30.49
CA ARG A 273 1.26 0.06 -30.74
C ARG A 273 2.44 -0.79 -30.29
N VAL A 274 2.20 -1.85 -29.51
CA VAL A 274 3.23 -2.72 -28.92
C VAL A 274 3.76 -3.71 -29.95
N THR A 275 5.08 -3.85 -30.04
CA THR A 275 5.71 -4.82 -30.95
C THR A 275 5.70 -6.24 -30.36
N ARG A 276 6.03 -7.28 -31.13
CA ARG A 276 5.98 -8.68 -30.64
C ARG A 276 7.01 -8.90 -29.53
N VAL A 277 8.23 -8.41 -29.71
CA VAL A 277 9.27 -8.42 -28.69
C VAL A 277 8.89 -7.47 -27.55
N GLY A 278 8.34 -6.30 -27.86
CA GLY A 278 7.85 -5.35 -26.88
C GLY A 278 6.80 -5.92 -25.93
N TYR A 279 5.94 -6.80 -26.41
CA TYR A 279 4.95 -7.52 -25.59
C TYR A 279 5.65 -8.39 -24.54
N ILE A 280 6.65 -9.18 -24.93
CA ILE A 280 7.42 -10.03 -24.01
C ILE A 280 8.18 -9.16 -22.99
N LEU A 281 8.85 -8.11 -23.44
CA LEU A 281 9.60 -7.20 -22.57
C LEU A 281 8.69 -6.54 -21.52
N ARG A 282 7.49 -6.09 -21.92
CA ARG A 282 6.49 -5.48 -21.03
C ARG A 282 5.83 -6.46 -20.07
N LYS A 283 5.71 -7.73 -20.47
CA LYS A 283 5.15 -8.80 -19.64
C LYS A 283 6.15 -9.29 -18.58
N THR A 284 7.44 -9.27 -18.92
CA THR A 284 8.54 -9.64 -18.03
C THR A 284 9.15 -8.46 -17.27
N HIS A 285 8.66 -7.23 -17.49
CA HIS A 285 9.22 -5.97 -16.97
C HIS A 285 10.70 -5.72 -17.33
N ILE A 286 11.26 -6.48 -18.27
CA ILE A 286 12.62 -6.30 -18.74
C ILE A 286 12.76 -4.96 -19.46
N ASP A 287 11.68 -4.41 -20.03
CA ASP A 287 11.68 -3.08 -20.64
C ASP A 287 12.09 -1.96 -19.68
N GLU A 288 11.95 -2.18 -18.37
CA GLU A 288 12.25 -1.21 -17.32
C GLU A 288 13.70 -1.30 -16.78
N PHE A 289 14.48 -2.32 -17.13
CA PHE A 289 15.84 -2.50 -16.63
C PHE A 289 16.79 -1.31 -16.91
N PRO A 290 16.70 -0.60 -18.05
CA PRO A 290 17.52 0.60 -18.26
C PRO A 290 17.34 1.69 -17.18
N GLN A 291 16.24 1.66 -16.41
CA GLN A 291 16.01 2.56 -15.28
C GLN A 291 17.03 2.38 -14.14
N PHE A 292 17.75 1.25 -14.07
CA PHE A 292 18.86 1.10 -13.12
C PHE A 292 19.95 2.17 -13.33
N LEU A 293 20.11 2.68 -14.57
CA LEU A 293 20.98 3.83 -14.84
C LEU A 293 20.48 5.11 -14.15
N ASN A 294 19.16 5.35 -14.11
CA ASN A 294 18.56 6.48 -13.38
C ASN A 294 18.77 6.33 -11.86
N ILE A 295 18.76 5.10 -11.35
CA ILE A 295 19.05 4.82 -9.93
C ILE A 295 20.52 5.14 -9.64
N ILE A 296 21.47 4.70 -10.47
CA ILE A 296 22.90 5.06 -10.30
C ILE A 296 23.10 6.58 -10.37
N LYS A 297 22.46 7.29 -11.31
CA LYS A 297 22.49 8.76 -11.40
C LYS A 297 21.86 9.47 -10.20
N GLY A 298 21.09 8.75 -9.39
CA GLY A 298 20.44 9.29 -8.20
C GLY A 298 19.14 10.04 -8.50
N GLU A 299 18.58 9.92 -9.70
CA GLU A 299 17.29 10.47 -10.10
C GLU A 299 16.13 9.61 -9.57
N MET A 300 16.36 8.29 -9.50
CA MET A 300 15.43 7.28 -9.00
C MET A 300 15.99 6.52 -7.79
N SER A 301 15.13 5.71 -7.21
CA SER A 301 15.40 4.73 -6.16
C SER A 301 14.91 3.34 -6.61
N ALA A 302 15.40 2.27 -6.00
CA ALA A 302 14.89 0.93 -6.30
C ALA A 302 13.40 0.81 -5.94
N VAL A 303 13.03 1.41 -4.81
CA VAL A 303 11.67 1.41 -4.25
C VAL A 303 11.21 2.83 -3.98
N GLY A 304 10.03 3.18 -4.45
CA GLY A 304 9.45 4.52 -4.36
C GLY A 304 8.15 4.68 -5.14
N PRO A 305 7.48 5.85 -4.99
CA PRO A 305 6.33 6.20 -5.82
C PRO A 305 6.67 6.14 -7.30
N ARG A 306 5.79 5.59 -8.14
CA ARG A 306 6.07 5.51 -9.58
C ARG A 306 6.12 6.91 -10.21
N PRO A 307 7.16 7.23 -11.00
CA PRO A 307 7.30 8.56 -11.58
C PRO A 307 6.24 8.77 -12.67
N GLU A 308 5.51 9.89 -12.60
CA GLU A 308 4.49 10.26 -13.60
C GLU A 308 4.97 11.32 -14.57
N ARG A 309 4.29 11.42 -15.71
CA ARG A 309 4.55 12.45 -16.70
C ARG A 309 4.19 13.83 -16.16
N PRO A 310 4.95 14.90 -16.47
CA PRO A 310 4.66 16.25 -15.99
C PRO A 310 3.23 16.73 -16.28
N GLU A 311 2.69 16.37 -17.45
CA GLU A 311 1.34 16.74 -17.87
C GLU A 311 0.28 16.18 -16.91
N PHE A 312 0.37 14.88 -16.57
CA PHE A 312 -0.54 14.24 -15.61
C PHE A 312 -0.30 14.72 -14.18
N VAL A 313 0.94 15.01 -13.80
CA VAL A 313 1.24 15.55 -12.46
C VAL A 313 0.58 16.91 -12.27
N ASN A 314 0.62 17.77 -13.29
CA ASN A 314 0.00 19.10 -13.23
C ASN A 314 -1.53 19.02 -13.11
N GLU A 315 -2.16 18.10 -13.84
CA GLU A 315 -3.60 17.85 -13.77
C GLU A 315 -3.99 17.28 -12.40
N LEU A 316 -3.37 16.17 -11.98
CA LEU A 316 -3.70 15.48 -10.73
C LEU A 316 -3.38 16.32 -9.49
N THR A 317 -2.37 17.20 -9.55
CA THR A 317 -2.07 18.13 -8.45
C THR A 317 -3.19 19.16 -8.23
N ARG A 318 -3.93 19.53 -9.27
CA ARG A 318 -5.05 20.48 -9.15
C ARG A 318 -6.31 19.80 -8.59
N GLU A 319 -6.49 18.52 -8.90
CA GLU A 319 -7.70 17.78 -8.55
C GLU A 319 -7.60 17.04 -7.21
N ILE A 320 -6.42 16.49 -6.90
CA ILE A 320 -6.24 15.61 -5.74
C ILE A 320 -5.44 16.35 -4.65
N PRO A 321 -6.04 16.60 -3.48
CA PRO A 321 -5.33 17.15 -2.33
C PRO A 321 -4.10 16.31 -1.96
N PHE A 322 -3.04 16.97 -1.52
CA PHE A 322 -1.78 16.35 -1.08
C PHE A 322 -1.03 15.54 -2.16
N TYR A 323 -1.46 15.55 -3.43
CA TYR A 323 -0.80 14.79 -4.49
C TYR A 323 0.70 15.10 -4.61
N ARG A 324 1.10 16.36 -4.38
CA ARG A 324 2.51 16.80 -4.40
C ARG A 324 3.40 16.11 -3.36
N VAL A 325 2.84 15.62 -2.25
CA VAL A 325 3.60 14.98 -1.16
C VAL A 325 4.34 13.74 -1.68
N ARG A 326 3.82 13.09 -2.73
CA ARG A 326 4.49 11.94 -3.35
C ARG A 326 5.88 12.26 -3.92
N HIS A 327 6.16 13.54 -4.20
CA HIS A 327 7.47 14.00 -4.68
C HIS A 327 8.45 14.34 -3.55
N ALA A 328 8.10 14.12 -2.27
CA ALA A 328 9.01 14.30 -1.14
C ALA A 328 10.20 13.32 -1.19
N VAL A 329 10.03 12.17 -1.85
CA VAL A 329 11.03 11.11 -1.98
C VAL A 329 11.38 10.86 -3.45
N LYS A 330 12.47 10.15 -3.68
CA LYS A 330 12.83 9.73 -5.04
C LYS A 330 11.79 8.75 -5.56
N PRO A 331 11.39 8.86 -6.84
CA PRO A 331 10.52 7.87 -7.45
C PRO A 331 11.20 6.51 -7.55
N GLY A 332 10.39 5.45 -7.60
CA GLY A 332 10.84 4.06 -7.60
C GLY A 332 10.60 3.33 -8.92
N MET A 333 11.45 2.34 -9.19
CA MET A 333 11.16 1.31 -10.21
C MET A 333 10.04 0.37 -9.71
N ALA A 334 10.13 -0.06 -8.45
CA ALA A 334 9.06 -0.74 -7.72
C ALA A 334 8.41 0.20 -6.69
N GLY A 335 7.18 -0.10 -6.27
CA GLY A 335 6.46 0.73 -5.29
C GLY A 335 5.31 0.00 -4.63
N TRP A 336 4.93 0.45 -3.43
CA TRP A 336 3.84 -0.15 -2.65
C TRP A 336 2.50 -0.11 -3.39
N GLY A 337 2.16 1.03 -4.00
CA GLY A 337 0.93 1.17 -4.80
C GLY A 337 0.92 0.23 -6.01
N LEU A 338 2.07 0.02 -6.65
CA LEU A 338 2.17 -0.87 -7.83
C LEU A 338 1.85 -2.32 -7.46
N VAL A 339 2.40 -2.80 -6.35
CA VAL A 339 2.19 -4.17 -5.85
C VAL A 339 0.76 -4.38 -5.33
N LYS A 340 0.13 -3.34 -4.80
CA LYS A 340 -1.19 -3.47 -4.14
C LYS A 340 -2.39 -3.27 -5.06
N GLN A 341 -2.30 -2.38 -6.04
CA GLN A 341 -3.43 -2.01 -6.90
C GLN A 341 -3.27 -2.49 -8.35
N GLY A 342 -2.02 -2.70 -8.80
CA GLY A 342 -1.76 -2.89 -10.22
C GLY A 342 -1.91 -1.58 -11.02
N TYR A 343 -2.32 -1.68 -12.29
CA TYR A 343 -2.48 -0.53 -13.19
C TYR A 343 -3.94 -0.11 -13.27
N GLY A 344 -4.24 1.11 -12.81
CA GLY A 344 -5.53 1.78 -12.96
C GLY A 344 -5.45 2.96 -13.93
N SER A 345 -6.60 3.37 -14.46
CA SER A 345 -6.71 4.46 -15.45
C SER A 345 -7.81 5.48 -15.12
N SER A 346 -8.44 5.40 -13.94
CA SER A 346 -9.43 6.38 -13.48
C SER A 346 -8.85 7.41 -12.47
N LYS A 347 -9.63 8.42 -12.11
CA LYS A 347 -9.26 9.40 -11.08
C LYS A 347 -9.27 8.77 -9.70
N GLU A 348 -10.25 7.91 -9.43
CA GLU A 348 -10.35 7.12 -8.20
C GLU A 348 -9.13 6.19 -8.07
N ASP A 349 -8.68 5.61 -9.18
CA ASP A 349 -7.46 4.82 -9.21
C ASP A 349 -6.22 5.65 -8.87
N ALA A 350 -6.12 6.88 -9.38
CA ALA A 350 -5.03 7.79 -9.09
C ALA A 350 -5.02 8.22 -7.61
N LEU A 351 -6.21 8.44 -7.03
CA LEU A 351 -6.36 8.71 -5.61
C LEU A 351 -5.94 7.51 -4.77
N LEU A 352 -6.45 6.32 -5.05
CA LEU A 352 -6.09 5.09 -4.34
C LEU A 352 -4.58 4.81 -4.42
N LYS A 353 -3.98 5.04 -5.59
CA LYS A 353 -2.52 4.94 -5.78
C LYS A 353 -1.77 5.94 -4.93
N LEU A 354 -2.25 7.18 -4.85
CA LEU A 354 -1.68 8.19 -3.96
C LEU A 354 -1.75 7.73 -2.50
N GLN A 355 -2.86 7.16 -2.05
CA GLN A 355 -3.01 6.68 -0.67
C GLN A 355 -1.95 5.62 -0.30
N TYR A 356 -1.63 4.71 -1.23
CA TYR A 356 -0.53 3.75 -1.07
C TYR A 356 0.86 4.39 -1.13
N ASP A 357 1.08 5.34 -2.03
CA ASP A 357 2.34 6.06 -2.15
C ASP A 357 2.64 6.84 -0.84
N LEU A 358 1.63 7.49 -0.26
CA LEU A 358 1.75 8.21 1.01
C LEU A 358 2.06 7.25 2.17
N TYR A 359 1.43 6.08 2.20
CA TYR A 359 1.74 5.06 3.20
C TYR A 359 3.21 4.64 3.12
N TYR A 360 3.72 4.37 1.92
CA TYR A 360 5.13 4.04 1.73
C TYR A 360 6.04 5.17 2.22
N ILE A 361 5.74 6.43 1.87
CA ILE A 361 6.53 7.59 2.27
C ILE A 361 6.57 7.75 3.80
N LYS A 362 5.46 7.47 4.49
CA LYS A 362 5.36 7.53 5.95
C LYS A 362 6.12 6.39 6.64
N HIS A 363 6.12 5.20 6.05
CA HIS A 363 6.65 3.97 6.65
C HIS A 363 7.93 3.45 5.98
N GLN A 364 8.71 4.32 5.32
CA GLN A 364 9.95 3.91 4.66
C GLN A 364 10.88 3.18 5.63
N SER A 365 11.23 1.95 5.26
CA SER A 365 12.14 1.08 5.99
C SER A 365 12.75 0.07 5.03
N LEU A 366 13.95 -0.44 5.35
CA LEU A 366 14.60 -1.44 4.49
C LEU A 366 13.77 -2.71 4.38
N TRP A 367 13.09 -3.07 5.47
CA TRP A 367 12.17 -4.21 5.47
C TRP A 367 11.02 -4.02 4.49
N LEU A 368 10.37 -2.84 4.50
CA LEU A 368 9.30 -2.55 3.55
C LEU A 368 9.83 -2.54 2.10
N ASP A 369 11.03 -2.00 1.86
CA ASP A 369 11.68 -2.04 0.54
C ASP A 369 11.90 -3.49 0.06
N ILE A 370 12.43 -4.37 0.93
CA ILE A 370 12.64 -5.78 0.61
C ILE A 370 11.31 -6.47 0.32
N VAL A 371 10.28 -6.24 1.13
CA VAL A 371 8.93 -6.80 0.90
C VAL A 371 8.37 -6.34 -0.44
N ILE A 372 8.52 -5.06 -0.80
CA ILE A 372 8.04 -4.52 -2.08
C ILE A 372 8.80 -5.16 -3.24
N LEU A 373 10.13 -5.22 -3.20
CA LEU A 373 10.91 -5.85 -4.26
C LEU A 373 10.59 -7.33 -4.42
N PHE A 374 10.49 -8.07 -3.32
CA PHE A 374 10.13 -9.49 -3.35
C PHE A 374 8.77 -9.70 -3.99
N LYS A 375 7.74 -8.94 -3.56
CA LYS A 375 6.42 -9.02 -4.18
C LYS A 375 6.44 -8.64 -5.66
N THR A 376 7.20 -7.61 -6.04
CA THR A 376 7.37 -7.20 -7.44
C THR A 376 7.96 -8.33 -8.29
N ILE A 377 8.96 -9.04 -7.77
CA ILE A 377 9.56 -10.20 -8.44
C ILE A 377 8.52 -11.32 -8.58
N VAL A 378 7.79 -11.65 -7.51
CA VAL A 378 6.73 -12.68 -7.53
C VAL A 378 5.63 -12.33 -8.53
N ASP A 379 5.15 -11.08 -8.54
CA ASP A 379 4.10 -10.61 -9.45
C ASP A 379 4.58 -10.67 -10.92
N THR A 380 5.85 -10.38 -11.16
CA THR A 380 6.49 -10.48 -12.48
C THR A 380 6.61 -11.94 -12.95
N LEU A 381 7.06 -12.85 -12.06
CA LEU A 381 7.22 -14.28 -12.36
C LEU A 381 5.89 -15.00 -12.54
N THR A 382 4.86 -14.61 -11.79
CA THR A 382 3.50 -15.17 -11.90
C THR A 382 2.67 -14.53 -13.01
N PHE A 383 3.23 -13.57 -13.75
CA PHE A 383 2.57 -12.80 -14.80
C PHE A 383 1.27 -12.12 -14.35
N ARG A 384 1.11 -11.82 -13.06
CA ARG A 384 -0.08 -11.19 -12.49
C ARG A 384 -0.17 -9.68 -12.76
N GLY A 385 0.83 -9.10 -13.41
CA GLY A 385 0.96 -7.66 -13.64
C GLY A 385 0.24 -7.07 -14.87
N ARG A 386 -0.24 -7.89 -15.83
CA ARG A 386 -0.96 -7.41 -17.04
C ARG A 386 -1.94 -8.42 -17.65
#